data_AF-A0A530XZV6-F1
#
_entry.id   AF-A0A530XZV6-F1
#
_cell.length_a   1.000
_cell.length_b   1.000
_cell.length_c   1.000
_cell.angle_alpha   90.00
_cell.angle_beta   90.00
_cell.angle_gamma   90.00
#
_symmetry.space_group_name_H-M   'P 1'
#
loop_
_entity.id
_entity.type
_entity.pdbx_description
1 polymer ?
#
loop_
_entity_poly.entity_id
_entity_poly.type
_entity_poly.pdbx_seq_one_letter_code
_entity_poly.pdbx_strand_id
1 'polypeptide(L)' 'LLYSPDSAPYRSAWQETIDAAEEANDPGRFTAVIGYEWTSNTSGNNLHRNVIFRDNGDLARQIVPFTVLAPGSDNPRDL' A
#
# COMPACT_ATOMS: atom_id res chain seq x y z
N LEU A 1 18.98 -0.46 -5.55
CA LEU A 1 17.77 -1.25 -5.23
C LEU A 1 16.65 -0.73 -6.11
N LEU A 2 16.11 -1.55 -7.01
CA LEU A 2 14.89 -1.23 -7.75
C LEU A 2 13.73 -1.83 -6.95
N TYR A 3 12.89 -0.97 -6.36
CA TYR A 3 11.67 -1.39 -5.67
C TYR A 3 10.58 -1.64 -6.69
N SER A 4 10.64 -2.79 -7.36
CA SER A 4 9.52 -3.28 -8.16
C SER A 4 8.49 -3.93 -7.24
N PRO A 5 7.18 -3.80 -7.52
CA PRO A 5 6.12 -4.51 -6.79
C PRO A 5 6.35 -6.00 -6.67
N ASP A 6 7.07 -6.59 -7.64
CA ASP A 6 7.36 -8.02 -7.64
C ASP A 6 8.57 -8.43 -6.82
N SER A 7 9.37 -7.47 -6.36
CA SER A 7 10.59 -7.74 -5.61
C SER A 7 10.30 -8.22 -4.19
N ALA A 8 11.12 -9.14 -3.69
CA ALA A 8 10.99 -9.65 -2.32
C ALA A 8 11.02 -8.53 -1.25
N PRO A 9 11.91 -7.52 -1.32
CA PRO A 9 11.92 -6.45 -0.32
C PRO A 9 10.62 -5.63 -0.28
N TYR A 10 9.99 -5.40 -1.45
CA TYR A 10 8.73 -4.66 -1.52
C TYR A 10 7.58 -5.42 -0.86
N ARG A 11 7.49 -6.73 -1.16
CA ARG A 11 6.51 -7.63 -0.54
C ARG A 11 6.71 -7.74 0.97
N SER A 12 7.95 -7.88 1.42
CA SER A 12 8.29 -7.95 2.85
C SER A 12 7.91 -6.67 3.60
N ALA A 13 8.23 -5.50 3.05
CA ALA A 13 7.85 -4.23 3.68
C ALA A 13 6.32 -4.08 3.78
N TRP A 14 5.56 -4.52 2.76
CA TRP A 14 4.10 -4.53 2.82
C TRP A 14 3.57 -5.48 3.90
N GLN A 15 4.11 -6.70 3.96
CA GLN A 15 3.75 -7.69 4.95
C GLN A 15 3.99 -7.18 6.38
N GLU A 16 5.16 -6.59 6.64
CA GLU A 16 5.52 -5.97 7.92
C GLU A 16 4.57 -4.82 8.30
N THR A 17 4.17 -3.98 7.32
CA THR A 17 3.23 -2.88 7.55
C THR A 17 1.87 -3.39 7.99
N ILE A 18 1.35 -4.43 7.33
CA ILE A 18 0.08 -5.06 7.71
C ILE A 18 0.23 -5.74 9.08
N ASP A 19 1.32 -6.45 9.35
CA ASP A 19 1.55 -7.10 10.66
C ASP A 19 1.53 -6.08 11.80
N ALA A 20 2.18 -4.92 11.62
CA ALA A 20 2.15 -3.83 12.59
C ALA A 20 0.74 -3.24 12.79
N ALA A 21 -0.05 -3.10 11.71
CA ALA A 21 -1.42 -2.62 11.81
C ALA A 21 -2.31 -3.60 12.58
N GLU A 22 -2.20 -4.90 12.30
CA GLU A 22 -2.94 -5.95 13.02
C GLU A 22 -2.54 -6.02 14.51
N GLU A 23 -1.23 -5.97 14.82
CA GLU A 23 -0.74 -5.99 16.20
C GLU A 23 -1.21 -4.77 17.01
N ALA A 24 -1.25 -3.60 16.39
CA ALA A 24 -1.63 -2.36 17.07
C ALA A 24 -3.16 -2.16 17.17
N ASN A 25 -3.96 -2.93 16.44
CA ASN A 25 -5.41 -2.73 16.40
C ASN A 25 -6.09 -3.23 17.69
N ASP A 26 -6.64 -2.29 18.48
CA ASP A 26 -7.29 -2.54 19.77
C ASP A 26 -8.70 -1.91 19.78
N PRO A 27 -9.72 -2.60 19.21
CA PRO A 27 -11.05 -2.03 19.00
C PRO A 27 -11.67 -1.44 20.28
N GLY A 28 -12.12 -0.19 20.18
CA GLY A 28 -12.66 0.56 21.32
C GLY A 28 -11.61 1.39 22.08
N ARG A 29 -10.32 1.20 21.79
CA ARG A 29 -9.21 2.01 22.34
C ARG A 29 -8.36 2.65 21.23
N PHE A 30 -8.01 1.88 20.20
CA PHE A 30 -7.28 2.34 19.03
C PHE A 30 -7.68 1.52 17.80
N THR A 31 -7.99 2.18 16.69
CA THR A 31 -8.29 1.51 15.43
C THR A 31 -7.16 1.76 14.46
N ALA A 32 -6.41 0.70 14.12
CA ALA A 32 -5.47 0.74 13.02
C ALA A 32 -6.21 0.45 11.71
N VAL A 33 -5.76 1.06 10.62
CA VAL A 33 -6.24 0.77 9.28
C VAL A 33 -5.07 0.34 8.41
N ILE A 34 -5.28 -0.68 7.58
CA ILE A 34 -4.30 -1.13 6.61
C ILE A 34 -4.44 -0.28 5.36
N GLY A 35 -3.32 0.24 4.85
CA GLY A 35 -3.33 1.08 3.67
C GLY A 35 -1.94 1.47 3.21
N TYR A 36 -1.89 2.10 2.04
CA TYR A 36 -0.67 2.67 1.47
C TYR A 36 -0.96 3.99 0.78
N GLU A 37 0.10 4.78 0.61
CA GLU A 37 0.06 5.97 -0.24
C GLU A 37 0.59 5.61 -1.63
N TRP A 38 -0.21 5.91 -2.66
CA TRP A 38 0.25 5.95 -4.04
C TRP A 38 0.61 7.39 -4.40
N THR A 39 1.79 7.57 -5.01
CA THR A 39 2.36 8.88 -5.29
C THR A 39 2.80 8.96 -6.75
N SER A 40 2.33 9.98 -7.46
CA SER A 40 2.68 10.23 -8.86
C SER A 40 3.16 11.66 -9.07
N ASN A 41 4.39 11.76 -9.56
CA ASN A 41 5.07 13.03 -9.84
C ASN A 41 5.29 13.27 -11.35
N THR A 42 4.60 12.50 -12.21
CA THR A 42 4.76 12.58 -13.66
C THR A 42 4.46 14.00 -14.15
N SER A 43 5.29 14.48 -15.09
CA SER A 43 5.15 15.81 -15.71
C SER A 43 5.14 16.98 -14.71
N GLY A 44 5.79 16.82 -13.56
CA GLY A 44 5.84 17.86 -12.53
C GLY A 44 4.57 17.98 -11.70
N ASN A 45 3.66 17.01 -11.80
CA ASN A 45 2.54 16.89 -10.88
C ASN A 45 3.00 16.43 -9.49
N ASN A 46 2.11 16.46 -8.50
CA ASN A 46 2.37 15.96 -7.14
C ASN A 46 1.09 15.35 -6.56
N LEU A 47 0.67 14.23 -7.13
CA LEU A 47 -0.57 13.56 -6.76
C LEU A 47 -0.29 12.51 -5.68
N HIS A 48 -1.09 12.56 -4.61
CA HIS A 48 -1.09 11.57 -3.55
C HIS A 48 -2.49 10.96 -3.41
N ARG A 49 -2.56 9.64 -3.22
CA ARG A 49 -3.79 8.88 -3.00
C ARG A 49 -3.56 7.94 -1.82
N ASN A 50 -4.36 8.10 -0.78
CA ASN A 50 -4.43 7.12 0.30
C ASN A 50 -5.39 6.00 -0.12
N VAL A 51 -4.88 4.77 -0.18
CA VAL A 51 -5.66 3.57 -0.45
C VAL A 51 -5.83 2.83 0.87
N ILE A 52 -7.06 2.74 1.35
CA ILE A 52 -7.40 2.14 2.64
C ILE A 52 -8.21 0.88 2.40
N PHE A 53 -7.79 -0.22 3.03
CA PHE A 53 -8.44 -1.52 2.91
C PHE A 53 -9.61 -1.61 3.87
N ARG A 54 -10.71 -2.22 3.40
CA ARG A 54 -11.93 -2.39 4.19
C ARG A 54 -11.81 -3.52 5.22
N ASP A 55 -11.10 -4.57 4.85
CA ASP A 55 -10.98 -5.81 5.62
C ASP A 55 -9.62 -5.88 6.33
N ASN A 56 -9.39 -6.99 7.03
CA ASN A 56 -8.19 -7.23 7.83
C ASN A 56 -6.98 -7.67 6.98
N GLY A 57 -5.89 -8.02 7.68
CA GLY A 57 -4.65 -8.51 7.10
C GLY A 57 -4.80 -9.73 6.20
N ASP A 58 -5.77 -10.63 6.45
CA ASP A 58 -5.94 -11.86 5.67
C ASP A 58 -6.23 -11.57 4.19
N LEU A 59 -7.00 -10.51 3.91
CA LEU A 59 -7.27 -10.07 2.53
C LEU A 59 -6.17 -9.14 2.01
N ALA A 60 -5.66 -8.23 2.84
CA ALA A 60 -4.62 -7.29 2.43
C ALA A 60 -3.31 -7.98 2.00
N ARG A 61 -2.99 -9.15 2.58
CA ARG A 61 -1.80 -9.96 2.22
C ARG A 61 -1.86 -10.59 0.83
N GLN A 62 -3.04 -10.66 0.23
CA GLN A 62 -3.23 -11.29 -1.09
C GLN A 62 -2.79 -10.39 -2.24
N ILE A 63 -2.50 -9.12 -1.97
CA ILE A 63 -2.06 -8.13 -2.95
C ILE A 63 -0.73 -7.52 -2.55
N VAL A 64 -0.13 -6.79 -3.49
CA VAL A 64 0.94 -5.84 -3.22
C VAL A 64 0.47 -4.44 -3.59
N PRO A 65 0.93 -3.38 -2.91
CA PRO A 65 0.51 -2.02 -3.24
C PRO A 65 0.75 -1.68 -4.71
N PHE A 66 -0.23 -1.03 -5.33
CA PHE A 66 -0.13 -0.54 -6.71
C PHE A 66 0.86 0.63 -6.76
N THR A 67 1.64 0.73 -7.84
CA THR A 67 2.66 1.78 -7.98
C THR A 67 2.57 2.47 -9.34
N VAL A 68 3.38 3.50 -9.54
CA VAL A 68 3.55 4.16 -10.84
C VAL A 68 4.45 3.40 -11.81
N LEU A 69 5.18 2.38 -11.33
CA LEU A 69 6.06 1.57 -12.15
C LEU A 69 5.30 0.39 -12.73
N ALA A 70 5.54 0.08 -14.01
CA ALA A 70 4.96 -1.07 -14.68
C ALA A 70 5.16 -2.36 -13.84
N PRO A 71 4.11 -3.20 -13.67
CA PRO A 71 2.82 -3.18 -14.38
C PRO A 71 1.78 -2.19 -13.86
N GLY A 72 2.13 -1.32 -12.90
CA GLY A 72 1.26 -0.24 -12.44
C GLY A 72 1.12 0.93 -13.41
N SER A 73 0.54 2.04 -12.94
CA SER A 73 0.24 3.23 -13.74
C SER A 73 0.41 4.50 -12.92
N ASP A 74 0.83 5.57 -13.60
CA ASP A 74 0.96 6.93 -13.05
C ASP A 74 -0.32 7.77 -13.23
N ASN A 75 -1.33 7.22 -13.91
CA ASN A 75 -2.66 7.79 -14.03
C ASN A 75 -3.52 7.38 -12.82
N PRO A 76 -4.00 8.35 -12.01
CA PRO A 76 -4.73 8.06 -10.77
C PRO A 76 -6.10 7.37 -10.98
N ARG A 77 -6.59 7.24 -12.22
CA ARG A 77 -7.84 6.53 -12.54
C ARG A 77 -7.66 5.03 -12.75
N ASP A 78 -6.42 4.55 -12.82
CA ASP A 78 -6.11 3.13 -13.04
C ASP A 78 -5.91 2.36 -11.72
N LEU A 79 -6.05 3.06 -10.58
CA LEU A 79 -6.15 2.49 -9.23
C LEU A 79 -7.47 1.76 -8.99
#